data_AF-A0A7S2C0Z0-F1
#
_entry.id   AF-A0A7S2C0Z0-F1
#
_cell.length_a   1.000
_cell.length_b   1.000
_cell.length_c   1.000
_cell.angle_alpha   90.00
_cell.angle_beta   90.00
_cell.angle_gamma   90.00
#
_symmetry.space_group_name_H-M   'P 1'
#
loop_
_entity.id
_entity.type
_entity.pdbx_description
1 polymer ?
#
loop_
_entity_poly.entity_id
_entity_poly.type
_entity_poly.pdbx_seq_one_letter_code
_entity_poly.pdbx_strand_id
1 'polypeptide(L)'
;LKAVLQELRQAAGTKLLFIDELHLVLGAGRSENNNVDAANLMKPMLARGEVRCIGATTTDEYRRLILSKDAAFERRFQPIELKEPSLSAATQMLNGLRPAYEAP
;
A
#
# COMPACT_ATOMS: atom_id res chain seq x y z
N LEU A 1 6.38 -13.20 1.49
CA LEU A 1 6.49 -11.90 2.21
C LEU A 1 7.58 -11.87 3.30
N LYS A 2 7.68 -12.88 4.17
CA LYS A 2 8.63 -12.88 5.31
C LYS A 2 10.10 -12.61 4.93
N ALA A 3 10.61 -13.24 3.86
CA ALA A 3 11.98 -13.00 3.36
C ALA A 3 12.19 -11.53 2.92
N VAL A 4 11.21 -10.96 2.22
CA VAL A 4 11.24 -9.54 1.80
C VAL A 4 11.25 -8.61 3.02
N LEU A 5 10.46 -8.90 4.06
CA LEU A 5 10.45 -8.10 5.29
C LEU A 5 11.79 -8.18 6.04
N GLN A 6 12.44 -9.34 6.05
CA GLN A 6 13.78 -9.47 6.62
C GLN A 6 14.82 -8.66 5.84
N GLU A 7 14.76 -8.68 4.51
CA GLU A 7 15.63 -7.89 3.65
C GLU A 7 15.43 -6.38 3.89
N LEU A 8 14.18 -5.92 4.01
CA LEU A 8 13.86 -4.52 4.31
C LEU A 8 14.39 -4.09 5.68
N ARG A 9 14.28 -4.97 6.69
CA ARG A 9 14.85 -4.73 8.02
C ARG A 9 16.38 -4.62 7.97
N GLN A 10 17.04 -5.52 7.22
CA GLN A 10 18.50 -5.49 7.03
C GLN A 10 18.96 -4.25 6.26
N ALA A 11 18.12 -3.73 5.35
CA ALA A 11 18.41 -2.52 4.59
C ALA A 11 18.40 -1.23 5.45
N ALA A 12 18.08 -1.31 6.75
CA ALA A 12 18.15 -0.21 7.71
C ALA A 12 17.47 1.07 7.19
N GLY A 13 16.30 0.90 6.56
CA GLY A 13 15.51 1.99 6.02
C GLY A 13 15.91 2.46 4.62
N THR A 14 16.96 1.97 3.97
CA THR A 14 17.34 2.43 2.61
C THR A 14 16.38 1.98 1.50
N LYS A 15 15.50 1.01 1.79
CA LYS A 15 14.50 0.49 0.85
C LYS A 15 13.07 0.91 1.26
N LEU A 16 12.22 1.12 0.25
CA LEU A 16 10.80 1.40 0.41
C LEU A 16 9.98 0.24 -0.16
N LEU A 17 9.02 -0.26 0.62
CA LEU A 17 8.09 -1.27 0.16
C LEU A 17 6.86 -0.61 -0.47
N PHE A 18 6.55 -0.93 -1.72
CA PHE A 18 5.27 -0.56 -2.33
C PHE A 18 4.33 -1.77 -2.33
N ILE A 19 3.09 -1.55 -1.92
CA ILE A 19 2.03 -2.56 -1.94
C ILE A 19 0.85 -1.98 -2.70
N ASP A 20 0.64 -2.49 -3.90
CA ASP A 20 -0.61 -2.27 -4.60
C ASP A 20 -1.71 -3.09 -3.93
N GLU A 21 -2.90 -2.51 -3.78
CA GLU A 21 -4.02 -3.12 -3.06
C GLU A 21 -3.67 -3.59 -1.64
N LEU A 22 -3.21 -2.65 -0.81
CA LEU A 22 -2.84 -2.85 0.60
C LEU A 22 -3.88 -3.65 1.39
N HIS A 23 -5.16 -3.44 1.09
CA HIS A 23 -6.25 -4.13 1.75
C HIS A 23 -6.23 -5.66 1.54
N LEU A 24 -5.59 -6.19 0.49
CA LEU A 24 -5.41 -7.63 0.30
C LEU A 24 -4.42 -8.21 1.31
N VAL A 25 -3.33 -7.47 1.57
CA VAL A 25 -2.32 -7.85 2.56
C VAL A 25 -2.87 -7.78 3.98
N LEU A 26 -3.77 -6.83 4.25
CA LEU A 26 -4.37 -6.61 5.58
C LEU A 26 -5.68 -7.39 5.80
N GLY A 27 -6.41 -7.68 4.73
CA GLY A 27 -7.78 -8.19 4.75
C GLY A 27 -7.93 -9.69 4.47
N ALA A 28 -6.84 -10.42 4.17
CA ALA A 28 -6.82 -11.86 3.84
C ALA A 28 -7.26 -12.83 4.97
N GLY A 29 -8.04 -12.37 5.95
CA GLY A 29 -8.69 -13.22 6.96
C GLY A 29 -9.95 -13.94 6.46
N ARG A 30 -10.07 -14.26 5.16
CA ARG A 30 -11.26 -14.96 4.61
C ARG A 30 -11.00 -16.09 3.62
N SER A 31 -9.76 -16.36 3.21
CA SER A 31 -9.46 -17.50 2.34
C SER A 31 -8.36 -18.36 2.92
N GLU A 32 -8.61 -19.66 2.88
CA GLU A 32 -7.86 -20.72 3.53
C GLU A 32 -6.35 -20.70 3.20
N ASN A 33 -5.56 -20.97 4.24
CA ASN A 33 -4.29 -21.69 4.20
C ASN A 33 -2.94 -20.99 3.89
N ASN A 34 -2.82 -19.69 3.52
CA ASN A 34 -1.45 -19.14 3.32
C ASN A 34 -1.17 -17.64 3.64
N ASN A 35 -2.16 -16.82 4.01
CA ASN A 35 -1.97 -15.35 4.18
C ASN A 35 -2.15 -14.82 5.62
N VAL A 36 -2.26 -15.72 6.62
CA VAL A 36 -2.53 -15.37 8.03
C VAL A 36 -1.36 -14.64 8.72
N ASP A 37 -0.15 -14.67 8.14
CA ASP A 37 1.07 -14.22 8.82
C ASP A 37 1.59 -12.83 8.35
N ALA A 38 1.13 -12.32 7.21
CA ALA A 38 1.68 -11.10 6.61
C ALA A 38 1.42 -9.82 7.44
N ALA A 39 0.15 -9.52 7.71
CA ALA A 39 -0.25 -8.33 8.45
C ALA A 39 0.28 -8.35 9.90
N ASN A 40 0.26 -9.52 10.55
CA ASN A 40 0.74 -9.68 11.92
C ASN A 40 2.26 -9.50 12.04
N LEU A 41 3.04 -9.90 11.03
CA LEU A 41 4.48 -9.65 10.97
C LEU A 41 4.79 -8.17 10.67
N MET A 42 4.00 -7.52 9.82
CA MET A 42 4.24 -6.13 9.41
C MET A 42 3.94 -5.10 10.51
N LYS A 43 2.85 -5.28 11.27
CA LYS A 43 2.44 -4.37 12.38
C LYS A 43 3.59 -3.97 13.31
N PRO A 44 4.33 -4.91 13.94
CA PRO A 44 5.39 -4.56 14.88
C PRO A 44 6.59 -3.88 14.17
N MET A 45 6.87 -4.26 12.92
CA MET A 45 7.99 -3.68 12.15
C MET A 45 7.70 -2.24 11.72
N LEU A 46 6.45 -1.96 11.31
CA LEU A 46 5.97 -0.60 11.03
C LEU A 46 5.95 0.26 12.30
N ALA A 47 5.51 -0.29 13.43
CA ALA A 47 5.49 0.42 14.71
C ALA A 47 6.88 0.82 15.21
N ARG A 48 7.90 0.00 14.93
CA ARG A 48 9.31 0.29 15.25
C ARG A 48 10.03 1.13 14.19
N GLY A 49 9.39 1.41 13.05
CA GLY A 49 10.02 2.11 11.93
C GLY A 49 11.09 1.31 11.19
N GLU A 50 11.17 -0.01 11.40
CA GLU A 50 12.11 -0.91 10.73
C GLU A 50 11.78 -1.08 9.24
N VAL A 51 10.52 -0.86 8.87
CA VAL A 51 10.02 -0.93 7.50
C VAL A 51 9.28 0.36 7.19
N ARG A 52 9.54 0.91 6.01
CA ARG A 52 8.75 2.00 5.42
C ARG A 52 8.00 1.43 4.23
N CYS A 53 6.70 1.69 4.16
CA CYS A 53 5.90 1.26 3.02
C CYS A 53 4.92 2.33 2.55
N ILE A 54 4.62 2.30 1.25
CA ILE A 54 3.49 2.99 0.64
C ILE A 54 2.50 1.91 0.21
N GLY A 55 1.25 2.06 0.64
CA GLY A 55 0.16 1.20 0.21
C GLY A 55 -0.86 1.98 -0.61
N ALA A 56 -1.34 1.42 -1.71
CA ALA A 56 -2.49 1.92 -2.46
C ALA A 56 -3.72 1.07 -2.14
N THR A 57 -4.90 1.69 -2.01
CA THR A 57 -6.18 1.00 -1.83
C THR A 57 -7.30 1.98 -2.12
N THR A 58 -8.51 1.47 -2.37
CA THR A 58 -9.69 2.34 -2.46
C THR A 58 -10.10 2.91 -1.11
N THR A 59 -10.77 4.05 -1.11
CA THR A 59 -11.28 4.71 0.10
C THR A 59 -12.24 3.80 0.89
N ASP A 60 -13.05 3.01 0.19
CA ASP A 60 -14.02 2.12 0.83
C ASP A 60 -13.34 0.94 1.52
N GLU A 61 -12.31 0.36 0.92
CA GLU A 61 -11.52 -0.70 1.55
C GLU A 61 -10.68 -0.19 2.71
N TYR A 62 -10.10 1.03 2.60
CA TYR A 62 -9.42 1.67 3.72
C TYR A 62 -10.35 1.79 4.94
N ARG A 63 -11.56 2.32 4.73
CA ARG A 63 -12.56 2.43 5.81
C ARG A 63 -12.98 1.06 6.35
N ARG A 64 -13.27 0.11 5.46
CA ARG A 64 -13.79 -1.21 5.85
C ARG A 64 -12.75 -2.11 6.51
N LEU A 65 -11.49 -2.10 6.07
CA LEU A 65 -10.50 -3.11 6.46
C LEU A 65 -9.38 -2.54 7.32
N ILE A 66 -9.05 -1.26 7.19
CA ILE A 66 -7.97 -0.63 7.95
C ILE A 66 -8.54 0.08 9.18
N LEU A 67 -9.58 0.91 9.02
CA LEU A 67 -10.20 1.61 10.17
C LEU A 67 -11.02 0.67 11.08
N SER A 68 -11.77 -0.28 10.51
CA SER A 68 -12.73 -1.06 11.31
C SER A 68 -12.12 -2.27 12.05
N LYS A 69 -10.99 -2.80 11.57
CA LYS A 69 -10.42 -4.06 12.08
C LYS A 69 -9.21 -3.88 13.00
N ASP A 70 -8.48 -2.77 12.91
CA ASP A 70 -7.26 -2.62 13.70
C ASP A 70 -6.84 -1.14 13.90
N ALA A 71 -7.20 -0.57 15.05
CA ALA A 71 -6.84 0.79 15.46
C ALA A 71 -5.31 1.02 15.54
N ALA A 72 -4.48 -0.03 15.57
CA ALA A 72 -3.04 0.13 15.55
C ALA A 72 -2.52 0.56 14.16
N PHE A 73 -3.19 0.18 13.07
CA PHE A 73 -2.77 0.58 11.71
C PHE A 73 -3.12 2.01 11.37
N GLU A 74 -4.30 2.49 11.80
CA GLU A 74 -4.71 3.89 11.62
C GLU A 74 -3.69 4.88 12.18
N ARG A 75 -3.07 4.54 13.32
CA ARG A 75 -2.05 5.37 13.97
C ARG A 75 -0.68 5.33 13.30
N ARG A 76 -0.47 4.43 12.32
CA ARG A 76 0.84 4.18 11.68
C ARG A 76 0.83 4.56 10.20
N PHE A 77 -0.32 4.52 9.56
CA PHE A 77 -0.50 5.04 8.22
C PHE A 77 -0.97 6.49 8.27
N GLN A 78 -0.29 7.35 7.52
CA GLN A 78 -0.80 8.68 7.19
C GLN A 78 -1.66 8.54 5.93
N PRO A 79 -3.00 8.68 6.00
CA PRO A 79 -3.83 8.62 4.81
C PRO A 79 -3.54 9.85 3.93
N ILE A 80 -3.30 9.60 2.64
CA ILE A 80 -3.22 10.63 1.61
C ILE A 80 -4.39 10.36 0.66
N GLU A 81 -5.40 11.23 0.70
CA GLU A 81 -6.55 11.12 -0.19
C GLU A 81 -6.14 11.58 -1.59
N LEU A 82 -6.16 10.66 -2.55
CA LEU A 82 -5.99 10.95 -3.96
C LEU A 82 -7.36 11.11 -4.59
N LYS A 83 -7.66 12.33 -5.05
CA LYS A 83 -8.90 12.64 -5.75
C LYS A 83 -8.72 12.39 -7.24
N GLU A 84 -9.83 12.13 -7.92
CA GLU A 84 -9.84 12.06 -9.37
C GLU A 84 -9.31 13.37 -9.97
N PRO A 85 -8.53 13.29 -11.06
CA PRO A 85 -8.04 14.48 -11.73
C PRO A 85 -9.19 15.29 -12.31
N SER A 86 -9.04 16.61 -12.36
CA SER A 86 -9.96 17.45 -13.14
C SER A 86 -9.88 17.10 -14.63
N LEU A 87 -10.92 17.42 -15.40
CA LEU A 87 -10.92 17.18 -16.85
C LEU A 87 -9.69 17.80 -17.55
N SER A 88 -9.31 19.02 -17.15
CA SER A 88 -8.13 19.71 -17.68
C SER A 88 -6.84 18.96 -17.33
N ALA A 89 -6.68 18.53 -16.07
CA ALA A 89 -5.51 17.76 -15.64
C ALA A 89 -5.43 16.39 -16.34
N ALA A 90 -6.55 15.67 -16.45
CA ALA A 90 -6.64 14.39 -17.16
C ALA A 90 -6.26 14.55 -18.64
N THR A 91 -6.72 15.62 -19.30
CA THR A 91 -6.35 15.93 -20.69
C THR A 91 -4.84 16.16 -20.82
N GLN A 92 -4.21 16.87 -19.87
CA GLN A 92 -2.76 17.05 -19.86
C GLN A 92 -2.00 15.74 -19.64
N MET A 93 -2.48 14.89 -18.73
CA MET A 93 -1.90 13.56 -18.51
C MET A 93 -1.93 12.71 -19.78
N LEU A 94 -3.07 12.67 -20.49
CA LEU A 94 -3.20 11.95 -21.76
C LEU A 94 -2.27 12.51 -22.85
N ASN A 95 -2.18 13.84 -22.97
CA ASN A 95 -1.23 14.46 -23.90
C ASN A 95 0.23 14.10 -23.57
N GLY A 96 0.58 13.96 -22.29
CA GLY A 96 1.90 13.50 -21.86
C GLY A 96 2.19 12.04 -22.20
N LEU A 97 1.15 11.20 -22.24
CA LEU A 97 1.25 9.79 -22.65
C LEU A 97 1.25 9.61 -24.17
N ARG A 98 0.75 10.60 -24.93
CA ARG A 98 0.60 10.56 -26.38
C ARG A 98 1.83 10.01 -27.13
N PRO A 99 3.09 10.43 -26.85
CA PRO A 99 4.26 9.90 -27.54
C PRO A 99 4.47 8.39 -27.37
N ALA A 100 4.09 7.82 -26.22
CA ALA A 100 4.21 6.38 -25.97
C ALA A 100 3.17 5.55 -26.75
N TYR A 101 2.03 6.16 -27.09
CA TYR A 101 0.96 5.52 -27.87
C TYR A 101 1.07 5.78 -29.38
N GLU A 102 1.74 6.86 -29.78
CA GLU A 102 1.99 7.21 -31.19
C GLU A 102 3.38 6.74 -31.68
N ALA A 103 4.19 6.14 -30.81
CA ALA A 103 5.44 5.51 -31.20
C ALA A 103 5.16 4.34 -32.18
N PRO A 104 5.88 4.27 -33.31
CA PRO A 104 5.66 3.25 -34.34
C PRO A 104 6.09 1.85 -33.92
#